data_AF-A0A2D8FT86-F1
#
_entry.id   AF-A0A2D8FT86-F1
#
_cell.length_a   1.000
_cell.length_b   1.000
_cell.length_c   1.000
_cell.angle_alpha   90.00
_cell.angle_beta   90.00
_cell.angle_gamma   90.00
#
_symmetry.space_group_name_H-M   'P 1'
#
loop_
_entity.id
_entity.type
_entity.pdbx_description
1 polymer ?
#
loop_
_entity_poly.entity_id
_entity_poly.type
_entity_poly.pdbx_seq_one_letter_code
_entity_poly.pdbx_strand_id
1 'polypeptide(L)'
;MSEHPEIAEHEWYTTPYGEFRVEQKRFGTWTSYSKDGTALITGLTKEVVVNGTGFHLEGVATNWANARTSKPFDGVVGGKL
;
A
#
# COMPACT_ATOMS: atom_id res chain seq x y z
N MET A 1 -34.90 -12.88 -2.57
CA MET A 1 -33.70 -13.07 -3.41
C MET A 1 -32.58 -12.34 -2.70
N SER A 2 -31.73 -13.09 -1.99
CA SER A 2 -30.49 -12.57 -1.42
C SER A 2 -29.44 -13.54 -1.91
N GLU A 3 -29.07 -13.33 -3.18
CA GLU A 3 -28.02 -14.06 -3.86
C GLU A 3 -26.78 -14.02 -2.95
N HIS A 4 -26.27 -15.22 -2.66
CA HIS A 4 -25.05 -15.37 -1.89
C HIS A 4 -23.98 -14.55 -2.61
N PRO A 5 -23.25 -13.66 -1.91
CA PRO A 5 -22.18 -12.92 -2.56
C PRO A 5 -21.22 -13.97 -3.08
N GLU A 6 -21.14 -14.00 -4.41
CA GLU A 6 -20.02 -14.52 -5.16
C GLU A 6 -18.76 -14.38 -4.30
N ILE A 7 -18.03 -15.47 -4.13
CA ILE A 7 -16.68 -15.42 -3.57
C ILE A 7 -15.92 -14.52 -4.52
N ALA A 8 -15.92 -13.21 -4.24
CA ALA A 8 -15.22 -12.23 -5.03
C ALA A 8 -13.78 -12.72 -4.98
N GLU A 9 -13.27 -13.21 -6.11
CA GLU A 9 -11.91 -13.67 -6.23
C GLU A 9 -11.01 -12.47 -5.96
N HIS A 10 -10.65 -12.31 -4.70
CA HIS A 10 -9.85 -11.19 -4.25
C HIS A 10 -8.42 -11.48 -4.68
N GLU A 11 -7.90 -10.65 -5.58
CA GLU A 11 -6.50 -10.73 -5.98
C GLU A 11 -5.63 -10.32 -4.79
N TRP A 12 -4.88 -11.28 -4.26
CA TRP A 12 -3.93 -11.07 -3.17
C TRP A 12 -2.58 -10.66 -3.75
N TYR A 13 -2.04 -9.58 -3.22
CA TYR A 13 -0.72 -9.06 -3.53
C TYR A 13 0.20 -9.36 -2.35
N THR A 14 1.35 -9.97 -2.66
CA THR A 14 2.42 -10.19 -1.70
C THR A 14 3.50 -9.16 -1.93
N THR A 15 3.83 -8.41 -0.88
CA THR A 15 4.98 -7.50 -0.85
C THR A 15 5.94 -7.94 0.24
N PRO A 16 7.22 -7.51 0.22
CA PRO A 16 8.17 -7.82 1.28
C PRO A 16 7.72 -7.38 2.68
N TYR A 17 6.81 -6.40 2.75
CA TYR A 17 6.35 -5.78 3.99
C TYR A 17 4.96 -6.24 4.43
N GLY A 18 4.31 -7.11 3.65
CA GLY A 18 2.99 -7.65 3.99
C GLY A 18 2.17 -8.08 2.77
N GLU A 19 1.05 -8.72 3.06
CA GLU A 19 0.08 -9.17 2.07
C GLU A 19 -1.22 -8.37 2.20
N PHE A 20 -1.79 -7.99 1.05
CA PHE A 20 -3.06 -7.26 1.00
C PHE A 20 -3.88 -7.73 -0.19
N ARG A 21 -5.19 -7.52 -0.11
CA ARG A 21 -6.11 -7.73 -1.23
C ARG A 21 -6.66 -6.40 -1.72
N VAL A 22 -7.09 -6.34 -2.97
CA VAL A 22 -7.73 -5.15 -3.53
C VAL A 22 -9.12 -5.50 -4.03
N GLU A 23 -10.08 -4.61 -3.75
CA GLU A 23 -11.49 -4.78 -4.10
C GLU A 23 -11.99 -3.55 -4.85
N GLN A 24 -12.75 -3.75 -5.93
CA GLN A 24 -13.51 -2.67 -6.54
C GLN A 24 -14.80 -2.45 -5.76
N LYS A 25 -15.10 -1.19 -5.45
CA LYS A 25 -16.33 -0.77 -4.79
C LYS A 25 -17.37 -0.33 -5.81
N ARG A 26 -18.63 -0.25 -5.35
CA ARG A 26 -19.80 0.11 -6.16
C ARG A 26 -19.63 1.40 -6.97
N PHE A 27 -18.86 2.36 -6.48
CA PHE A 27 -18.64 3.66 -7.11
C PHE A 27 -17.45 3.67 -8.08
N GLY A 28 -16.89 2.51 -8.43
CA GLY A 28 -15.72 2.40 -9.30
C GLY A 28 -14.38 2.72 -8.63
N THR A 29 -14.40 3.09 -7.34
CA THR A 29 -13.18 3.20 -6.53
C THR A 29 -12.63 1.83 -6.18
N TRP A 30 -11.33 1.79 -5.92
CA TRP A 30 -10.61 0.60 -5.50
C TRP A 30 -10.14 0.81 -4.07
N THR A 31 -10.27 -0.21 -3.22
CA THR A 31 -9.80 -0.16 -1.83
C THR A 31 -8.97 -1.41 -1.54
N SER A 32 -7.81 -1.21 -0.93
CA SER A 32 -6.97 -2.30 -0.43
C SER A 32 -7.29 -2.64 1.03
N TYR A 33 -7.13 -3.91 1.38
CA TYR A 33 -7.39 -4.45 2.71
C TYR A 33 -6.25 -5.35 3.17
N SER A 34 -5.88 -5.24 4.45
CA SER A 34 -4.97 -6.18 5.09
C SER A 34 -5.61 -7.56 5.28
N LYS A 35 -4.82 -8.56 5.71
CA LYS A 35 -5.32 -9.88 6.10
C LYS A 35 -6.37 -9.83 7.20
N ASP A 36 -6.26 -8.86 8.10
CA ASP A 36 -7.22 -8.62 9.19
C ASP A 36 -8.51 -7.92 8.73
N GLY A 37 -8.62 -7.57 7.45
CA GLY A 37 -9.76 -6.85 6.89
C GLY A 37 -9.73 -5.34 7.13
N THR A 38 -8.62 -4.79 7.61
CA THR A 38 -8.45 -3.34 7.78
C THR A 38 -8.26 -2.67 6.43
N ALA A 39 -9.04 -1.62 6.15
CA ALA A 39 -8.86 -0.82 4.93
C ALA A 39 -7.56 -0.01 5.01
N LEU A 40 -6.72 -0.09 3.96
CA LEU A 40 -5.41 0.57 3.90
C LEU A 40 -5.46 1.82 3.01
N ILE A 41 -5.63 1.64 1.69
CA ILE A 41 -5.59 2.72 0.70
C ILE A 41 -6.83 2.64 -0.19
N THR A 42 -7.42 3.80 -0.51
CA THR A 42 -8.49 3.90 -1.51
C THR A 42 -8.07 4.82 -2.64
N GLY A 43 -8.36 4.44 -3.88
CA GLY A 43 -7.98 5.19 -5.08
C GLY A 43 -8.96 4.98 -6.24
N LEU A 44 -8.72 5.73 -7.32
CA LEU A 44 -9.57 5.68 -8.53
C LEU A 44 -9.18 4.53 -9.47
N THR A 45 -7.94 4.05 -9.40
CA THR A 45 -7.46 2.95 -10.24
C THR A 45 -6.82 1.87 -9.38
N LYS A 46 -6.94 0.61 -9.83
CA LYS A 46 -6.36 -0.57 -9.18
C LYS A 46 -4.84 -0.43 -9.02
N GLU A 47 -4.15 0.02 -10.08
CA GLU A 47 -2.70 0.19 -10.11
C GLU A 47 -2.19 1.17 -9.04
N VAL A 48 -2.86 2.32 -8.88
CA VAL A 48 -2.48 3.31 -7.86
C VAL A 48 -2.68 2.75 -6.46
N VAL A 49 -3.74 1.98 -6.24
CA VAL A 49 -4.00 1.34 -4.95
C VAL A 49 -2.96 0.27 -4.65
N VAL A 50 -2.59 -0.58 -5.62
CA VAL A 50 -1.57 -1.61 -5.43
C VAL A 50 -0.21 -0.98 -5.09
N ASN A 51 0.27 -0.04 -5.91
CA ASN A 51 1.55 0.63 -5.68
C ASN A 51 1.55 1.44 -4.36
N GLY A 52 0.48 2.19 -4.12
CA GLY A 52 0.33 2.99 -2.91
C GLY A 52 0.25 2.14 -1.64
N THR A 53 -0.38 0.96 -1.70
CA THR A 53 -0.43 0.04 -0.56
C THR A 53 0.94 -0.56 -0.27
N GLY A 54 1.70 -0.95 -1.30
CA GLY A 54 3.08 -1.42 -1.11
C GLY A 54 3.96 -0.37 -0.43
N PHE A 55 3.90 0.88 -0.91
CA PHE A 55 4.60 2.01 -0.32
C PHE A 55 4.15 2.31 1.12
N HIS A 56 2.86 2.23 1.40
CA HIS A 56 2.32 2.40 2.74
C HIS A 56 2.84 1.33 3.71
N LEU A 57 2.82 0.06 3.30
CA LEU A 57 3.31 -1.06 4.12
C LEU A 57 4.81 -0.94 4.39
N GLU A 58 5.61 -0.53 3.38
CA GLU A 58 7.02 -0.20 3.59
C GLU A 58 7.19 0.88 4.64
N GLY A 59 6.43 1.98 4.54
CA GLY A 59 6.53 3.09 5.48
C GLY A 59 6.12 2.73 6.90
N VAL A 60 5.14 1.84 7.07
CA VAL A 60 4.77 1.31 8.39
C VAL A 60 5.90 0.42 8.93
N ALA A 61 6.41 -0.53 8.14
CA ALA A 61 7.45 -1.46 8.55
C ALA A 61 8.78 -0.78 8.89
N THR A 62 9.15 0.25 8.12
CA THR A 62 10.37 1.05 8.33
C THR A 62 10.15 2.25 9.25
N ASN A 63 8.95 2.35 9.84
CA ASN A 63 8.59 3.32 10.87
C ASN A 63 8.75 4.80 10.42
N TRP A 64 8.36 5.12 9.19
CA TRP A 64 8.43 6.49 8.64
C TRP A 64 7.67 7.51 9.48
N ALA A 65 6.56 7.12 10.11
CA ALA A 65 5.79 8.00 10.99
C ALA A 65 6.61 8.52 12.19
N ASN A 66 7.67 7.80 12.59
CA ASN A 66 8.59 8.21 13.66
C ASN A 66 9.94 8.72 13.14
N ALA A 67 10.11 8.89 11.81
CA ALA A 67 11.26 9.56 11.24
C ALA A 67 11.21 11.06 11.60
N ARG A 68 11.73 11.41 12.78
CA ARG A 68 11.76 12.79 13.31
C ARG A 68 12.61 13.76 12.48
N THR A 69 13.48 13.24 11.62
CA THR A 69 14.42 13.99 10.79
C THR A 69 14.80 13.17 9.57
N SER A 70 14.82 13.77 8.38
CA SER A 70 15.64 13.26 7.27
C SER A 70 17.06 13.12 7.81
N LYS A 71 17.58 11.88 7.92
CA LYS A 71 18.96 11.68 8.40
C LYS A 71 19.87 12.49 7.47
N PRO A 72 20.60 13.51 7.95
CA PRO A 72 21.59 14.17 7.11
C PRO A 72 22.66 13.13 6.77
N PHE A 73 22.88 12.91 5.47
CA PHE A 73 23.97 12.09 4.98
C PHE A 73 25.14 13.02 4.64
N ASP A 74 26.33 12.71 5.15
CA ASP A 74 27.54 13.45 4.83
C ASP A 74 28.01 13.02 3.44
N GLY A 75 27.61 13.79 2.42
CA GLY A 75 28.02 13.58 1.04
C GLY A 75 29.40 14.19 0.83
N VAL A 76 30.46 13.37 0.90
CA VAL A 76 31.80 13.80 0.49
C VAL A 76 31.79 14.00 -1.04
N VAL A 77 31.71 15.25 -1.49
CA VAL A 77 31.95 15.60 -2.89
C VAL A 77 33.46 15.59 -3.11
N GLY A 78 33.98 14.53 -3.72
CA GLY A 78 35.40 14.32 -4.04
C GLY A 78 35.88 15.26 -5.14
N GLY A 79 35.84 16.56 -4.86
CA GLY A 79 36.05 17.63 -5.82
C GLY A 79 37.30 17.44 -6.68
N LYS A 80 37.09 17.56 -7.99
CA LYS A 80 38.04 18.22 -8.87
C LYS A 80 37.27 19.34 -9.57
N LEU A 81 37.36 20.55 -9.00
CA LEU A 81 37.08 21.81 -9.70
C LEU A 81 38.33 22.18 -10.51
#